data_AF-A0A7J4P0Z4-F1
#
_entry.id   AF-A0A7J4P0Z4-F1
#
_cell.length_a   1.000
_cell.length_b   1.000
_cell.length_c   1.000
_cell.angle_alpha   90.00
_cell.angle_beta   90.00
_cell.angle_gamma   90.00
#
_symmetry.space_group_name_H-M   'P 1'
#
loop_
_entity.id
_entity.type
_entity.pdbx_description
1 polymer ?
#
loop_
_entity_poly.entity_id
_entity_poly.type
_entity_poly.pdbx_seq_one_letter_code
_entity_poly.pdbx_strand_id
1 'polypeptide(L)'
;MDSENIVAKVEVGFYPKEKPGMGQAMKGQLFITGRRLVYVKYPGGKFMTAKPTDYSDKIDEGLKNEGSFTVAIDDVNEAKADRVWGTPFLRVRYKANGGEAACSFTLMSSMYALSAGNIVGVMKSPYDQLARIIDQVKTEHSAGGSVDKKG
;
A
#
# COMPACT_ATOMS: atom_id res chain seq x y z
N MET A 1 14.53 -18.31 -5.70
CA MET A 1 13.53 -17.23 -5.84
C MET A 1 13.19 -16.81 -4.44
N ASP A 2 13.72 -15.69 -3.97
CA ASP A 2 13.43 -15.23 -2.62
C ASP A 2 11.95 -14.86 -2.56
N SER A 3 11.20 -15.58 -1.73
CA SER A 3 9.79 -15.27 -1.48
C SER A 3 9.71 -13.85 -0.93
N GLU A 4 8.89 -13.02 -1.55
CA GLU A 4 8.69 -11.66 -1.09
C GLU A 4 7.98 -11.67 0.27
N ASN A 5 8.62 -11.10 1.29
CA ASN A 5 8.03 -11.05 2.64
C ASN A 5 6.90 -10.01 2.67
N ILE A 6 5.66 -10.47 2.50
CA ILE A 6 4.45 -9.65 2.57
C ILE A 6 4.10 -9.41 4.04
N VAL A 7 4.19 -8.14 4.45
CA VAL A 7 3.86 -7.69 5.81
C VAL A 7 2.37 -7.38 5.94
N ALA A 8 1.76 -6.83 4.88
CA ALA A 8 0.32 -6.58 4.83
C ALA A 8 -0.22 -6.68 3.40
N LYS A 9 -1.49 -7.08 3.29
CA LYS A 9 -2.25 -7.13 2.04
C LYS A 9 -3.66 -6.61 2.27
N VAL A 10 -4.15 -5.75 1.39
CA VAL A 10 -5.51 -5.23 1.50
C VAL A 10 -6.09 -4.83 0.14
N GLU A 11 -7.40 -5.03 -0.03
CA GLU A 11 -8.13 -4.56 -1.21
C GLU A 11 -8.44 -3.07 -1.12
N VAL A 12 -8.12 -2.34 -2.18
CA VAL A 12 -8.20 -0.88 -2.21
C VAL A 12 -8.81 -0.34 -3.49
N GLY A 13 -9.46 0.81 -3.35
CA GLY A 13 -9.67 1.77 -4.42
C GLY A 13 -8.47 2.71 -4.48
N PHE A 14 -7.83 2.79 -5.64
CA PHE A 14 -6.67 3.63 -5.90
C PHE A 14 -7.03 4.88 -6.69
N TYR A 15 -6.43 6.00 -6.27
CA TYR A 15 -6.46 7.28 -6.95
C TYR A 15 -5.03 7.76 -7.19
N PRO A 16 -4.61 8.03 -8.44
CA PRO A 16 -3.27 8.54 -8.77
C PRO A 16 -3.18 10.05 -8.51
N LYS A 17 -3.59 10.46 -7.30
CA LYS A 17 -3.62 11.83 -6.82
C LYS A 17 -3.65 11.84 -5.29
N GLU A 18 -3.22 12.96 -4.72
CA GLU A 18 -3.07 13.12 -3.27
C GLU A 18 -4.36 12.87 -2.48
N LYS A 19 -5.52 13.28 -3.01
CA LYS A 19 -6.82 13.15 -2.36
C LYS A 19 -7.83 12.47 -3.29
N PRO A 20 -8.70 11.58 -2.78
CA PRO A 20 -9.84 11.07 -3.54
C PRO A 20 -10.71 12.23 -4.07
N GLY A 21 -11.41 12.00 -5.18
CA GLY A 21 -12.38 12.98 -5.71
C GLY A 21 -13.53 12.29 -6.41
N MET A 22 -14.37 13.04 -7.13
CA MET A 22 -15.63 12.56 -7.72
C MET A 22 -15.52 11.53 -8.87
N GLY A 23 -14.37 10.86 -9.03
CA GLY A 23 -14.14 9.82 -10.04
C GLY A 23 -14.18 8.41 -9.45
N GLN A 24 -14.33 7.41 -10.32
CA GLN A 24 -14.24 6.01 -9.91
C GLN A 24 -12.79 5.65 -9.55
N ALA A 25 -12.60 5.05 -8.38
CA ALA A 25 -11.32 4.46 -8.00
C ALA A 25 -10.98 3.28 -8.91
N MET A 26 -9.69 3.10 -9.20
CA MET A 26 -9.21 1.85 -9.78
C MET A 26 -9.18 0.78 -8.68
N LYS A 27 -9.76 -0.39 -8.93
CA LYS A 27 -9.76 -1.48 -7.95
C LYS A 27 -8.47 -2.29 -8.05
N GLY A 28 -7.92 -2.67 -6.91
CA GLY A 28 -6.75 -3.53 -6.85
C GLY A 28 -6.39 -3.97 -5.45
N GLN A 29 -5.20 -4.54 -5.32
CA GLN A 29 -4.58 -4.94 -4.06
C GLN A 29 -3.40 -4.05 -3.76
N LEU A 30 -3.33 -3.57 -2.52
CA LEU A 30 -2.14 -2.97 -1.94
C LEU A 30 -1.40 -4.05 -1.16
N PHE A 31 -0.12 -4.23 -1.46
CA PHE A 31 0.81 -5.03 -0.70
C PHE A 31 1.84 -4.11 -0.06
N ILE A 32 2.10 -4.31 1.23
CA ILE A 32 3.26 -3.75 1.92
C ILE A 32 4.20 -4.91 2.16
N THR A 33 5.40 -4.83 1.60
CA THR A 33 6.43 -5.87 1.71
C THR A 33 7.63 -5.29 2.43
N GLY A 34 8.55 -6.14 2.89
CA GLY A 34 9.76 -5.69 3.59
C GLY A 34 10.65 -4.72 2.81
N ARG A 35 10.42 -4.55 1.50
CA ARG A 35 11.25 -3.73 0.60
C ARG A 35 10.47 -2.73 -0.24
N ARG A 36 9.17 -2.95 -0.48
CA ARG A 36 8.39 -2.12 -1.40
C ARG A 36 6.92 -2.01 -1.00
N LEU A 37 6.32 -0.89 -1.38
CA LEU A 37 4.88 -0.71 -1.47
C LEU A 37 4.44 -1.04 -2.89
N VAL A 38 3.49 -1.97 -3.04
CA VAL A 38 3.05 -2.42 -4.36
C VAL A 38 1.54 -2.29 -4.48
N TYR A 39 1.08 -1.61 -5.53
CA TYR A 39 -0.32 -1.63 -5.92
C TYR A 39 -0.47 -2.43 -7.21
N VAL A 40 -1.27 -3.49 -7.14
CA VAL A 40 -1.66 -4.29 -8.31
C VAL A 40 -3.10 -4.00 -8.65
N LYS A 41 -3.33 -3.40 -9.82
CA LYS A 41 -4.66 -3.17 -10.35
C LYS A 41 -5.28 -4.49 -10.81
N TYR A 42 -6.55 -4.70 -10.52
CA TYR A 42 -7.28 -5.87 -11.01
C TYR A 42 -7.58 -5.79 -12.52
N PRO A 43 -7.56 -6.93 -13.24
CA PRO A 43 -8.03 -7.00 -14.61
C PRO A 43 -9.47 -6.49 -14.75
N GLY A 44 -9.77 -5.78 -15.83
CA GLY A 44 -11.08 -5.16 -16.05
C GLY A 44 -11.25 -3.76 -15.42
N GLY A 45 -10.31 -3.34 -14.56
CA GLY A 45 -9.87 -1.95 -14.32
C GLY A 45 -10.83 -0.88 -13.77
N LYS A 46 -12.16 -1.04 -13.86
CA LYS A 46 -13.16 -0.11 -13.30
C LYS A 46 -13.97 -0.76 -12.19
N PHE A 47 -14.57 0.04 -11.31
CA PHE A 47 -15.21 -0.42 -10.08
C PHE A 47 -16.23 -1.56 -10.30
N MET A 48 -16.99 -1.55 -11.40
CA MET A 48 -18.01 -2.57 -11.69
C MET A 48 -17.53 -3.75 -12.54
N THR A 49 -16.34 -3.66 -13.15
CA THR A 49 -15.84 -4.66 -14.12
C THR A 49 -14.54 -5.33 -13.66
N ALA A 50 -13.97 -4.88 -12.54
CA ALA A 50 -12.78 -5.47 -11.98
C ALA A 50 -13.04 -6.90 -11.50
N LYS A 51 -12.18 -7.84 -11.89
CA LYS A 51 -12.18 -9.23 -11.42
C LYS A 51 -11.17 -9.38 -10.29
N PRO A 52 -11.60 -9.54 -9.03
CA PRO A 52 -10.68 -9.79 -7.93
C PRO A 52 -9.80 -11.00 -8.24
N THR A 53 -8.49 -10.82 -8.09
CA THR A 53 -7.49 -11.86 -8.30
C THR A 53 -6.46 -11.72 -7.20
N ASP A 54 -6.13 -12.81 -6.50
CA ASP A 54 -5.09 -12.74 -5.48
C ASP A 54 -3.70 -12.81 -6.14
N TYR A 55 -2.90 -11.76 -5.96
CA TYR A 55 -1.54 -11.66 -6.47
C TYR A 55 -0.45 -11.93 -5.41
N SER A 56 -0.80 -12.44 -4.22
CA SER A 56 0.16 -12.66 -3.11
C SER A 56 1.40 -13.45 -3.53
N ASP A 57 1.22 -14.58 -4.24
CA ASP A 57 2.35 -15.42 -4.66
C ASP A 57 2.91 -15.04 -6.03
N LYS A 58 2.39 -13.97 -6.64
CA LYS A 58 2.67 -13.57 -8.02
C LYS A 58 2.62 -12.05 -8.23
N ILE A 59 3.17 -11.30 -7.27
CA ILE A 59 3.18 -9.84 -7.28
C ILE A 59 3.79 -9.29 -8.57
N ASP A 60 4.91 -9.87 -9.03
CA ASP A 60 5.59 -9.43 -10.26
C ASP A 60 4.79 -9.73 -11.53
N GLU A 61 3.95 -10.76 -11.53
CA GLU A 61 2.98 -10.99 -12.62
C GLU A 61 1.88 -9.92 -12.58
N GLY A 62 1.37 -9.62 -11.39
CA GLY A 62 0.37 -8.57 -11.18
C GLY A 62 0.84 -7.19 -11.58
N LEU A 63 2.12 -6.87 -11.37
CA LEU A 63 2.74 -5.60 -11.78
C LEU A 63 2.70 -5.37 -13.30
N LYS A 64 2.51 -6.42 -14.11
CA LYS A 64 2.34 -6.28 -15.58
C LYS A 64 0.97 -5.71 -15.95
N ASN A 65 0.01 -5.67 -15.03
CA ASN A 65 -1.30 -5.08 -15.28
C ASN A 65 -1.18 -3.55 -15.42
N GLU A 66 -1.71 -2.99 -16.50
CA GLU A 66 -1.66 -1.56 -16.80
C GLU A 66 -2.27 -0.70 -15.67
N GLY A 67 -1.47 0.19 -15.10
CA GLY A 67 -1.85 1.05 -13.97
C GLY A 67 -1.51 0.47 -12.59
N SER A 68 -0.87 -0.69 -12.53
CA SER A 68 -0.15 -1.16 -11.35
C SER A 68 1.16 -0.40 -11.19
N PHE A 69 1.67 -0.30 -9.96
CA PHE A 69 2.95 0.33 -9.71
C PHE A 69 3.61 -0.21 -8.44
N THR A 70 4.90 0.08 -8.33
CA THR A 70 5.73 -0.24 -7.16
C THR A 70 6.51 1.01 -6.75
N VAL A 71 6.72 1.16 -5.45
CA VAL A 71 7.56 2.19 -4.85
C VAL A 71 8.48 1.49 -3.86
N ALA A 72 9.79 1.73 -3.93
CA ALA A 72 10.70 1.22 -2.90
C ALA A 72 10.32 1.84 -1.54
N ILE A 73 10.41 1.06 -0.46
CA ILE A 73 9.94 1.55 0.85
C ILE A 73 10.72 2.79 1.30
N ASP A 74 12.00 2.88 0.94
CA ASP A 74 12.88 4.02 1.24
C ASP A 74 12.53 5.28 0.45
N ASP A 75 11.84 5.13 -0.69
CA ASP A 75 11.33 6.26 -1.47
C ASP A 75 9.99 6.78 -0.93
N VAL A 76 9.39 6.13 0.06
CA VAL A 76 8.15 6.60 0.72
C VAL A 76 8.47 7.66 1.76
N ASN A 77 8.22 8.93 1.39
CA ASN A 77 8.44 10.08 2.26
C ASN A 77 7.44 10.10 3.43
N GLU A 78 6.15 9.92 3.13
CA GLU A 78 5.07 10.00 4.12
C GLU A 78 3.92 9.03 3.75
N ALA A 79 3.42 8.29 4.74
CA ALA A 79 2.15 7.59 4.66
C ALA A 79 1.25 8.06 5.82
N LYS A 80 0.02 8.50 5.54
CA LYS A 80 -0.85 9.08 6.58
C LYS A 80 -2.32 8.80 6.31
N ALA A 81 -3.07 8.51 7.37
CA ALA A 81 -4.53 8.50 7.32
C ALA A 81 -5.08 9.93 7.26
N ASP A 82 -5.98 10.19 6.33
CA ASP A 82 -6.59 11.51 6.12
C ASP A 82 -8.09 11.36 5.78
N ARG A 83 -8.80 12.50 5.67
CA ARG A 83 -10.23 12.54 5.34
C ARG A 83 -10.54 13.63 4.34
N VAL A 84 -11.41 13.31 3.38
CA VAL A 84 -12.01 14.28 2.46
C VAL A 84 -13.52 14.08 2.47
N TRP A 85 -14.27 15.15 2.78
CA TRP A 85 -15.74 15.09 2.92
C TRP A 85 -16.22 13.92 3.80
N GLY A 86 -15.55 13.68 4.93
CA GLY A 86 -15.85 12.58 5.85
C GLY A 86 -15.41 11.19 5.37
N THR A 87 -14.96 11.04 4.12
CA THR A 87 -14.44 9.77 3.59
C THR A 87 -12.97 9.59 4.02
N PRO A 88 -12.64 8.55 4.81
CA PRO A 88 -11.27 8.27 5.18
C PRO A 88 -10.48 7.66 4.02
N PHE A 89 -9.18 7.97 3.94
CA PHE A 89 -8.27 7.39 2.96
C PHE A 89 -6.83 7.35 3.50
N LEU A 90 -5.99 6.49 2.92
CA LEU A 90 -4.55 6.50 3.12
C LEU A 90 -3.93 7.38 2.04
N ARG A 91 -3.20 8.42 2.44
CA ARG A 91 -2.38 9.24 1.56
C ARG A 91 -0.94 8.73 1.60
N VAL A 92 -0.30 8.60 0.45
CA VAL A 92 1.11 8.23 0.34
C VAL A 92 1.81 9.24 -0.54
N ARG A 93 2.87 9.87 -0.01
CA ARG A 93 3.81 10.73 -0.74
C ARG A 93 5.13 10.00 -0.88
N TYR A 94 5.69 10.03 -2.08
CA TYR A 94 6.89 9.27 -2.41
C TYR A 94 7.73 9.99 -3.47
N LYS A 95 9.00 9.61 -3.56
CA LYS A 95 9.91 10.08 -4.59
C LYS A 95 9.64 9.35 -5.90
N ALA A 96 9.43 10.10 -6.98
CA ALA A 96 9.29 9.59 -8.33
C ALA A 96 10.35 10.19 -9.25
N ASN A 97 10.53 9.61 -10.43
CA ASN A 97 11.42 10.15 -11.46
C ASN A 97 10.90 11.54 -11.90
N GLY A 98 11.53 12.61 -11.39
CA GLY A 98 11.15 13.99 -11.69
C GLY A 98 10.62 14.79 -10.50
N GLY A 99 10.49 14.20 -9.30
CA GLY A 99 10.12 14.95 -8.09
C GLY A 99 9.26 14.14 -7.10
N GLU A 100 8.60 14.86 -6.20
CA GLU A 100 7.64 14.26 -5.26
C GLU A 100 6.32 13.96 -5.97
N ALA A 101 5.80 12.75 -5.75
CA ALA A 101 4.50 12.30 -6.21
C ALA A 101 3.62 11.90 -5.02
N ALA A 102 2.30 11.88 -5.24
CA ALA A 102 1.35 11.50 -4.21
C ALA A 102 0.20 10.68 -4.78
N CYS A 103 -0.26 9.71 -4.00
CA CYS A 103 -1.44 8.93 -4.32
C CYS A 103 -2.31 8.70 -3.07
N SER A 104 -3.52 8.19 -3.30
CA SER A 104 -4.45 7.88 -2.22
C SER A 104 -5.19 6.56 -2.43
N PHE A 105 -5.49 5.90 -1.31
CA PHE A 105 -6.17 4.62 -1.27
C PHE A 105 -7.38 4.67 -0.34
N THR A 106 -8.51 4.15 -0.81
CA THR A 106 -9.68 3.86 0.03
C THR A 106 -9.80 2.35 0.22
N LEU A 107 -10.16 1.90 1.41
CA LEU A 107 -10.36 0.48 1.69
C LEU A 107 -11.70 0.03 1.12
N MET A 108 -11.71 -1.09 0.41
CA MET A 108 -12.92 -1.60 -0.24
C MET A 108 -13.74 -2.56 0.61
N SER A 109 -13.15 -3.16 1.64
CA SER A 109 -13.84 -4.09 2.53
C SER A 109 -14.04 -3.48 3.92
N SER A 110 -15.23 -3.68 4.49
CA SER A 110 -15.44 -3.53 5.91
C SER A 110 -14.64 -4.63 6.64
N MET A 111 -13.50 -4.25 7.19
CA MET A 111 -13.03 -4.75 8.49
C MET A 111 -12.99 -6.28 8.68
N TYR A 112 -12.23 -7.06 7.88
CA TYR A 112 -11.95 -8.48 8.21
C TYR A 112 -10.54 -9.01 7.89
N ALA A 113 -9.59 -8.21 7.40
CA ALA A 113 -8.29 -8.72 6.93
C ALA A 113 -7.05 -8.18 7.67
N LEU A 114 -7.19 -7.66 8.89
CA LEU A 114 -6.05 -7.43 9.79
C LEU A 114 -5.88 -8.65 10.70
N SER A 115 -5.73 -9.84 10.10
CA SER A 115 -5.47 -11.10 10.80
C SER A 115 -4.05 -11.56 10.52
N ALA A 116 -3.07 -10.95 11.19
CA ALA A 116 -1.77 -11.56 11.49
C ALA A 116 -1.08 -10.72 12.58
N GLY A 117 -1.25 -11.13 13.84
CA GLY A 117 -0.38 -10.73 14.94
C GLY A 117 -0.74 -9.43 15.67
N ASN A 118 -1.42 -9.59 16.82
CA ASN A 118 -1.32 -8.74 18.01
C ASN A 118 -1.33 -7.21 17.84
N ILE A 119 -2.51 -6.58 17.76
CA ILE A 119 -2.65 -5.20 18.28
C ILE A 119 -3.98 -5.08 19.05
N VAL A 120 -3.94 -5.49 20.31
CA VAL A 120 -4.94 -5.11 21.32
C VAL A 120 -4.61 -3.69 21.75
N GLY A 121 -5.44 -2.70 21.37
CA GLY A 121 -5.34 -1.36 21.93
C GLY A 121 -5.93 -0.24 21.09
N VAL A 122 -7.14 0.20 21.47
CA VAL A 122 -7.82 1.46 21.11
C VAL A 122 -8.16 1.59 19.62
N MET A 123 -9.43 1.90 19.31
CA MET A 123 -10.01 2.07 17.96
C MET A 123 -9.17 2.98 17.04
N LYS A 124 -8.09 2.46 16.46
CA LYS A 124 -7.27 3.16 15.46
C LYS A 124 -7.79 2.78 14.09
N SER A 125 -8.06 3.79 13.27
CA SER A 125 -8.57 3.64 11.91
C SER A 125 -7.72 2.62 11.15
N PRO A 126 -8.30 1.72 10.33
CA PRO A 126 -7.50 0.78 9.53
C PRO A 126 -6.49 1.51 8.62
N TYR A 127 -6.77 2.75 8.25
CA TYR A 127 -5.83 3.62 7.54
C TYR A 127 -4.63 4.06 8.40
N ASP A 128 -4.83 4.34 9.69
CA ASP A 128 -3.74 4.65 10.63
C ASP A 128 -2.84 3.43 10.83
N GLN A 129 -3.42 2.24 10.84
CA GLN A 129 -2.66 1.00 10.95
C GLN A 129 -1.79 0.77 9.71
N LEU A 130 -2.32 0.96 8.51
CA LEU A 130 -1.54 0.85 7.27
C LEU A 130 -0.41 1.87 7.22
N ALA A 131 -0.67 3.14 7.58
CA ALA A 131 0.36 4.17 7.65
C ALA A 131 1.52 3.75 8.59
N ARG A 132 1.18 3.21 9.76
CA ARG A 132 2.18 2.74 10.72
C ARG A 132 2.95 1.52 10.25
N ILE A 133 2.29 0.57 9.59
CA ILE A 133 2.98 -0.60 9.02
C ILE A 133 4.02 -0.12 8.00
N ILE A 134 3.68 0.84 7.15
CA ILE A 134 4.64 1.44 6.19
C ILE A 134 5.83 2.08 6.92
N ASP A 135 5.58 2.89 7.95
CA ASP A 135 6.65 3.54 8.72
C ASP A 135 7.52 2.54 9.50
N GLN A 136 6.91 1.50 10.06
CA GLN A 136 7.62 0.43 10.75
C GLN A 136 8.54 -0.32 9.78
N VAL A 137 8.03 -0.75 8.63
CA VAL A 137 8.83 -1.44 7.61
C VAL A 137 9.97 -0.55 7.12
N LYS A 138 9.72 0.75 6.91
CA LYS A 138 10.77 1.72 6.52
C LYS A 138 11.88 1.81 7.58
N THR A 139 11.51 1.81 8.86
CA THR A 139 12.45 1.85 9.98
C THR A 139 13.27 0.56 10.09
N GLU A 140 12.61 -0.59 9.99
CA GLU A 140 13.25 -1.92 10.04
C GLU A 140 14.19 -2.13 8.85
N HIS A 141 13.79 -1.71 7.65
CA HIS A 141 14.61 -1.78 6.44
C HIS A 141 15.88 -0.91 6.57
N SER A 142 15.74 0.30 7.12
CA SER A 142 16.87 1.20 7.38
C SER A 142 17.82 0.65 8.47
N ALA A 143 17.28 -0.01 9.50
CA ALA A 143 18.05 -0.57 10.60
C ALA A 143 18.78 -1.87 10.23
N GLY A 144 18.14 -2.72 9.40
CA GLY A 144 18.73 -3.98 8.90
C GLY A 144 19.91 -3.80 7.95
N GLY A 145 20.09 -2.60 7.38
CA GLY A 145 21.25 -2.25 6.55
C GLY A 145 22.50 -1.81 7.33
N SER A 146 22.44 -1.74 8.67
CA SER A 146 23.55 -1.23 9.51
C SER A 146 24.35 -2.30 10.29
N VAL A 147 24.18 -3.59 9.99
CA VAL A 147 24.97 -4.66 10.62
C VAL A 147 25.75 -5.43 9.56
N ASP A 148 26.90 -4.89 9.14
CA ASP A 148 28.10 -5.65 8.77
C ASP A 148 29.24 -4.70 8.35
N LYS A 149 29.80 -3.95 9.31
CA LYS A 149 31.18 -3.44 9.26
C LYS A 149 31.73 -3.29 10.67
N LYS A 150 32.24 -4.39 11.22
CA LYS A 150 33.22 -4.47 12.32
C LYS A 150 33.47 -5.97 12.52
N GLY A 151 34.63 -6.54 12.30
CA GLY A 151 35.98 -6.06 12.02
C GLY A 151 36.89 -7.28 12.08
#